data_AF-A0A5B3GQF8-F1
#
_entry.id   AF-A0A5B3GQF8-F1
#
_cell.length_a   1.000
_cell.length_b   1.000
_cell.length_c   1.000
_cell.angle_alpha   90.00
_cell.angle_beta   90.00
_cell.angle_gamma   90.00
#
_symmetry.space_group_name_H-M   'P 1'
#
loop_
_entity.id
_entity.type
_entity.pdbx_description
1 polymer ?
#
loop_
_entity_poly.entity_id
_entity_poly.type
_entity_poly.pdbx_seq_one_letter_code
_entity_poly.pdbx_strand_id
1 'polypeptide(L)'
;MPPPHSEDAPDSRLIEAEVEELVRRLINDLPERCRTVFLLNRQEGLSSREIAEALSLSESTVRVQIKIAVDRIVAGIRTHYPDLKLVSLLLFLFTARF
;
A
#
# COMPACT_ATOMS: atom_id res chain seq x y z
N MET A 1 7.67 12.45 35.11
CA MET A 1 6.54 12.17 34.20
C MET A 1 6.93 12.73 32.86
N PRO A 2 7.28 11.90 31.85
CA PRO A 2 7.63 12.41 30.53
C PRO A 2 6.39 13.12 29.94
N PRO A 3 6.58 14.20 29.15
CA PRO A 3 5.47 14.87 28.48
C PRO A 3 4.78 13.86 27.54
N PRO A 4 3.44 13.94 27.38
CA PRO A 4 2.74 13.10 26.41
C PRO A 4 3.37 13.33 25.04
N HIS A 5 3.82 12.25 24.40
CA HIS A 5 4.26 12.29 23.03
C HIS A 5 3.09 12.76 22.19
N SER A 6 3.33 13.68 21.25
CA SER A 6 2.34 14.28 20.36
C SER A 6 1.56 13.28 19.49
N GLU A 7 1.85 11.98 19.60
CA GLU A 7 1.20 10.85 18.94
C GLU A 7 -0.11 10.40 19.62
N ASP A 8 -0.39 10.87 20.84
CA ASP A 8 -1.59 10.48 21.60
C ASP A 8 -2.79 11.42 21.42
N ALA A 9 -2.71 12.39 20.50
CA ALA A 9 -3.84 13.26 20.19
C ALA A 9 -5.01 12.43 19.60
N PRO A 10 -6.25 12.59 20.10
CA PRO A 10 -7.41 11.85 19.61
C PRO A 10 -7.58 11.93 18.08
N ASP A 11 -7.25 13.09 17.52
CA ASP A 11 -7.36 13.38 16.09
C ASP A 11 -6.33 12.57 15.27
N SER A 12 -5.12 12.36 15.79
CA SER A 12 -4.08 11.56 15.13
C SER A 12 -4.49 10.09 15.02
N ARG A 13 -5.03 9.53 16.09
CA ARG A 13 -5.53 8.14 16.11
C ARG A 13 -6.73 7.93 15.18
N LEU A 14 -7.58 8.94 15.05
CA LEU A 14 -8.72 8.90 14.14
C LEU A 14 -8.26 8.87 12.68
N ILE A 15 -7.30 9.72 12.31
CA ILE A 15 -6.72 9.76 10.97
C ILE A 15 -6.04 8.43 10.63
N GLU A 16 -5.30 7.83 11.57
CA GLU A 16 -4.67 6.53 11.38
C GLU A 16 -5.70 5.43 11.09
N ALA A 17 -6.78 5.37 11.88
CA ALA A 17 -7.85 4.39 11.69
C ALA A 17 -8.58 4.56 10.35
N GLU A 18 -8.79 5.80 9.90
CA GLU A 18 -9.41 6.08 8.60
C GLU A 18 -8.53 5.61 7.43
N VAL A 19 -7.22 5.86 7.51
CA VAL A 19 -6.26 5.42 6.50
C VAL A 19 -6.14 3.90 6.49
N GLU A 20 -6.07 3.25 7.65
CA GLU A 20 -6.04 1.80 7.76
C GLU A 20 -7.29 1.17 7.13
N GLU A 21 -8.47 1.70 7.45
CA GLU A 21 -9.73 1.22 6.91
C GLU A 21 -9.82 1.42 5.39
N LEU A 22 -9.30 2.53 4.86
CA LEU A 22 -9.20 2.73 3.42
C LEU A 22 -8.32 1.66 2.77
N VAL A 23 -7.11 1.45 3.29
CA VAL A 23 -6.16 0.47 2.74
C VAL A 23 -6.78 -0.92 2.77
N ARG A 24 -7.42 -1.30 3.89
CA ARG A 24 -8.13 -2.58 4.03
C ARG A 24 -9.21 -2.76 2.98
N ARG A 25 -10.04 -1.73 2.74
CA ARG A 25 -11.07 -1.76 1.68
C ARG A 25 -10.46 -1.92 0.29
N LEU A 26 -9.42 -1.15 -0.03
CA LEU A 26 -8.74 -1.24 -1.33
C LEU A 26 -8.12 -2.62 -1.59
N ILE A 27 -7.55 -3.25 -0.56
CA ILE A 27 -7.04 -4.61 -0.64
C ILE A 27 -8.19 -5.60 -0.87
N ASN A 28 -9.31 -5.45 -0.17
CA ASN A 28 -10.47 -6.32 -0.32
C ASN A 28 -11.11 -6.23 -1.71
N ASP A 29 -11.08 -5.05 -2.33
CA ASP A 29 -11.58 -4.78 -3.67
C ASP A 29 -10.65 -5.28 -4.80
N LEU A 30 -9.47 -5.82 -4.46
CA LEU A 30 -8.59 -6.47 -5.44
C LEU A 30 -9.25 -7.74 -6.00
N PRO A 31 -9.03 -8.05 -7.31
CA PRO A 31 -9.40 -9.35 -7.83
C PRO A 31 -8.72 -10.45 -7.01
N GLU A 32 -9.44 -11.53 -6.73
CA GLU A 32 -9.05 -12.57 -5.77
C GLU A 32 -7.60 -13.07 -5.95
N ARG A 33 -7.18 -13.32 -7.19
CA ARG A 33 -5.80 -13.78 -7.47
C ARG A 33 -4.75 -12.71 -7.18
N CYS A 34 -5.01 -11.45 -7.56
CA CYS A 34 -4.13 -10.33 -7.26
C CYS A 34 -4.02 -10.09 -5.75
N ARG A 35 -5.15 -10.19 -5.03
CA ARG A 35 -5.19 -10.08 -3.56
C ARG A 35 -4.35 -11.17 -2.92
N THR A 36 -4.54 -12.42 -3.33
CA THR A 36 -3.81 -13.58 -2.77
C THR A 36 -2.31 -13.42 -2.97
N VAL A 37 -1.88 -13.12 -4.20
CA VAL A 37 -0.46 -12.91 -4.53
C VAL A 37 0.13 -11.73 -3.73
N PHE A 38 -0.60 -10.63 -3.61
CA PHE A 38 -0.16 -9.46 -2.84
C PHE A 38 0.00 -9.77 -1.35
N LEU A 39 -0.96 -10.47 -0.73
CA LEU A 39 -0.90 -10.82 0.69
C LEU A 39 0.22 -11.81 0.99
N LEU A 40 0.43 -12.83 0.16
CA LEU A 40 1.56 -13.76 0.30
C LEU A 40 2.90 -13.04 0.21
N ASN A 41 3.04 -12.06 -0.69
CA ASN A 41 4.27 -11.28 -0.78
C ASN A 41 4.45 -10.34 0.41
N ARG A 42 3.38 -9.67 0.87
CA ARG A 42 3.47 -8.57 1.83
C ARG A 42 3.36 -8.99 3.30
N GLN A 43 2.55 -9.99 3.60
CA GLN A 43 2.31 -10.48 4.97
C GLN A 43 3.21 -11.68 5.28
N GLU A 44 3.29 -12.65 4.37
CA GLU A 44 4.09 -13.86 4.54
C GLU A 44 5.55 -13.68 4.10
N GLY A 45 5.88 -12.56 3.45
CA GLY A 45 7.23 -12.24 3.00
C GLY A 45 7.74 -13.12 1.86
N LEU A 46 6.86 -13.88 1.19
CA LEU A 46 7.26 -14.81 0.14
C LEU A 46 7.78 -14.08 -1.10
N SER A 47 8.84 -14.61 -1.68
CA SER A 47 9.37 -14.16 -2.96
C SER A 47 8.42 -14.50 -4.11
N SER A 48 8.56 -13.79 -5.24
CA SER A 48 7.76 -14.08 -6.43
C SER A 48 7.92 -15.53 -6.93
N ARG A 49 9.07 -16.16 -6.64
CA ARG A 49 9.35 -17.55 -6.96
C ARG A 49 8.58 -18.50 -6.06
N GLU A 50 8.64 -18.32 -4.75
CA GLU A 50 7.92 -19.17 -3.79
C GLU A 50 6.41 -19.10 -4.02
N ILE A 51 5.88 -17.91 -4.34
CA ILE A 51 4.46 -17.73 -4.68
C ILE A 51 4.12 -18.43 -6.00
N ALA A 52 5.00 -18.35 -6.99
CA ALA A 52 4.81 -19.02 -8.28
C ALA A 52 4.73 -20.53 -8.13
N GLU A 53 5.62 -21.11 -7.32
CA GLU A 53 5.62 -22.53 -6.96
C GLU A 53 4.35 -22.90 -6.19
N ALA A 54 3.98 -22.14 -5.15
CA ALA A 54 2.81 -22.39 -4.31
C ALA A 54 1.47 -22.34 -5.07
N LEU A 55 1.36 -21.44 -6.06
CA LEU A 55 0.12 -21.23 -6.82
C LEU A 55 0.13 -21.87 -8.22
N SER A 56 1.18 -22.62 -8.57
CA SER A 56 1.39 -23.20 -9.90
C SER A 56 1.26 -22.13 -11.02
N LEU A 57 1.92 -21.00 -10.82
CA LEU A 57 2.00 -19.88 -11.76
C LEU A 57 3.44 -19.69 -12.26
N SER A 58 3.63 -18.89 -13.30
CA SER A 58 4.97 -18.39 -13.64
C SER A 58 5.33 -17.19 -12.76
N GLU A 59 6.63 -17.03 -12.45
CA GLU A 59 7.10 -15.86 -11.69
C GLU A 59 6.74 -14.53 -12.37
N SER A 60 6.72 -14.50 -13.71
CA SER A 60 6.29 -13.33 -14.46
C SER A 60 4.83 -12.98 -14.17
N THR A 61 3.95 -13.98 -14.10
CA THR A 61 2.54 -13.79 -13.74
C THR A 61 2.41 -13.26 -12.32
N VAL A 62 3.18 -13.79 -11.38
CA VAL A 62 3.20 -13.30 -9.98
C VAL A 62 3.62 -11.84 -9.94
N ARG A 63 4.74 -11.47 -10.59
CA ARG A 63 5.19 -10.07 -10.64
C ARG A 63 4.15 -9.13 -11.25
N VAL A 64 3.48 -9.57 -12.33
CA VAL A 64 2.39 -8.80 -12.96
C VAL A 64 1.22 -8.63 -12.00
N GLN A 65 0.81 -9.69 -11.27
CA GLN A 65 -0.28 -9.59 -10.31
C GLN A 65 0.05 -8.71 -9.10
N ILE A 66 1.29 -8.76 -8.59
CA ILE A 66 1.76 -7.82 -7.56
C ILE A 66 1.67 -6.38 -8.09
N LYS A 67 2.17 -6.14 -9.29
CA LYS A 67 2.13 -4.80 -9.90
C LYS A 67 0.69 -4.29 -10.04
N ILE A 68 -0.22 -5.11 -10.56
CA ILE A 68 -1.64 -4.76 -10.70
C ILE A 68 -2.26 -4.45 -9.33
N ALA A 69 -1.96 -5.24 -8.31
CA ALA A 69 -2.44 -4.99 -6.95
C ALA A 69 -1.96 -3.64 -6.42
N VAL A 70 -0.66 -3.36 -6.53
CA VAL A 70 -0.06 -2.09 -6.09
C VAL A 70 -0.64 -0.91 -6.87
N ASP A 71 -0.72 -0.99 -8.19
CA ASP A 71 -1.26 0.08 -9.03
C ASP A 71 -2.71 0.42 -8.66
N ARG A 72 -3.54 -0.59 -8.35
CA ARG A 72 -4.93 -0.38 -7.91
C ARG A 72 -5.03 0.23 -6.52
N ILE A 73 -4.22 -0.22 -5.57
CA ILE A 73 -4.18 0.37 -4.22
C ILE A 73 -3.74 1.83 -4.30
N VAL A 74 -2.65 2.12 -5.02
CA VAL A 74 -2.13 3.48 -5.19
C VAL A 74 -3.15 4.38 -5.91
N ALA A 75 -3.84 3.87 -6.93
CA ALA A 75 -4.90 4.61 -7.59
C ALA A 75 -6.05 4.93 -6.64
N GLY A 76 -6.47 3.97 -5.80
CA GLY A 76 -7.51 4.17 -4.79
C GLY A 76 -7.13 5.24 -3.76
N ILE A 77 -5.91 5.18 -3.23
CA ILE A 77 -5.38 6.18 -2.30
C ILE A 77 -5.35 7.56 -2.96
N ARG A 78 -4.87 7.67 -4.20
CA ARG A 78 -4.81 8.94 -4.94
C ARG A 78 -6.19 9.55 -5.20
N THR A 79 -7.23 8.74 -5.33
CA THR A 79 -8.60 9.21 -5.48
C THR A 79 -9.15 9.79 -4.18
N HIS A 80 -8.84 9.20 -3.03
CA HIS A 80 -9.28 9.71 -1.73
C HIS A 80 -8.43 10.87 -1.21
N TYR A 81 -7.13 10.90 -1.53
CA TYR A 81 -6.22 11.96 -1.11
C TYR A 81 -5.50 12.57 -2.33
N PRO A 82 -6.17 13.45 -3.10
CA PRO A 82 -5.57 14.08 -4.27
C PRO A 82 -4.37 14.96 -3.90
N ASP A 83 -4.37 15.52 -2.68
CA ASP A 83 -3.31 16.40 -2.18
C ASP A 83 -1.97 15.69 -2.00
N LEU A 84 -1.95 14.35 -1.84
CA LEU A 84 -0.71 13.58 -1.82
C LEU A 84 0.08 13.73 -3.13
N LYS A 85 -0.57 14.02 -4.26
CA LYS A 85 0.13 14.34 -5.51
C LYS A 85 0.91 15.64 -5.39
N LEU A 86 0.33 16.65 -4.75
CA LEU A 86 1.01 17.92 -4.49
C LEU A 86 2.17 17.70 -3.54
N VAL A 87 1.99 16.93 -2.47
CA VAL A 87 3.09 16.57 -1.55
C VAL A 87 4.21 15.83 -2.29
N SER A 88 3.90 14.83 -3.12
CA SER A 88 4.90 14.11 -3.91
C SER A 88 5.57 15.00 -4.96
N LEU A 89 4.84 15.95 -5.57
CA LEU A 89 5.39 16.91 -6.52
C LEU A 89 6.30 17.91 -5.81
N LEU A 90 5.90 18.41 -4.64
CA LEU A 90 6.72 19.27 -3.81
C LEU A 90 7.97 18.51 -3.36
N LEU A 91 7.82 17.29 -2.81
CA LEU A 91 8.95 16.43 -2.48
C LEU A 91 9.84 16.23 -3.70
N PHE A 92 9.31 15.94 -4.87
CA PHE A 92 10.08 15.84 -6.09
C PHE A 92 10.79 17.16 -6.43
N LEU A 93 10.15 18.32 -6.34
CA LEU A 93 10.75 19.63 -6.61
C LEU A 93 11.76 20.10 -5.55
N PHE A 94 11.64 19.61 -4.32
CA PHE A 94 12.51 19.93 -3.19
C PHE A 94 13.65 18.91 -3.02
N THR A 95 13.46 17.64 -3.39
CA THR A 95 14.51 16.61 -3.43
C THR A 95 15.25 16.58 -4.76
N ALA A 96 14.61 17.01 -5.86
CA ALA A 96 15.27 17.25 -7.16
C ALA A 96 15.82 18.69 -7.29
N ARG A 97 16.10 19.36 -6.16
CA ARG A 97 16.82 20.63 -6.14
C ARG A 97 18.28 20.42 -5.70
N PHE A 98 19.15 20.50 -6.71
CA PHE A 98 20.62 20.40 -6.79
C PHE A 98 21.24 19.00 -6.79
#